data_AF-A0A7G3AS32-F1
#
_entry.id   AF-A0A7G3AS32-F1
#
_cell.length_a   1.000
_cell.length_b   1.000
_cell.length_c   1.000
_cell.angle_alpha   90.00
_cell.angle_beta   90.00
_cell.angle_gamma   90.00
#
_symmetry.space_group_name_H-M   'P 1'
#
loop_
_entity.id
_entity.type
_entity.pdbx_description
1 polymer ?
#
loop_
_entity_poly.entity_id
_entity_poly.type
_entity_poly.pdbx_seq_one_letter_code
_entity_poly.pdbx_strand_id
1 'polypeptide(L)'
;MFPERWFHLVFVVRCCNTILYDRLAKRKYNEKKLQSNIECEIFQTILEEAQDSYQEEIIHELTNETEEQFQENVSKIVELIQSWQSDQEKENK
;
A
#
# COMPACT_ATOMS: atom_id res chain seq x y z
N MET A 1 15.69 2.93 5.49
CA MET A 1 15.22 2.80 4.10
C MET A 1 15.72 1.50 3.51
N PHE A 2 14.90 0.88 2.65
CA PHE A 2 15.29 -0.30 1.87
C PHE A 2 15.95 0.14 0.56
N PRO A 3 16.88 -0.64 -0.01
CA PRO A 3 17.45 -0.34 -1.32
C PRO A 3 16.39 -0.35 -2.43
N GLU A 4 16.39 0.65 -3.31
CA GLU A 4 15.39 0.80 -4.39
C GLU A 4 15.31 -0.44 -5.29
N ARG A 5 16.46 -1.05 -5.60
CA ARG A 5 16.60 -2.25 -6.42
C ARG A 5 15.94 -3.53 -5.88
N TRP A 6 15.35 -3.49 -4.68
CA TRP A 6 14.71 -4.67 -4.08
C TRP A 6 13.31 -4.92 -4.59
N PHE A 7 12.62 -3.88 -5.04
CA PHE A 7 11.19 -3.97 -5.34
C PHE A 7 10.94 -3.59 -6.79
N HIS A 8 10.21 -4.47 -7.49
CA HIS A 8 9.72 -4.22 -8.83
C HIS A 8 8.32 -3.59 -8.83
N LEU A 9 7.58 -3.78 -7.74
CA LEU A 9 6.23 -3.26 -7.51
C LEU A 9 6.10 -2.90 -6.02
N VAL A 10 5.52 -1.74 -5.74
CA VAL A 10 5.29 -1.21 -4.39
C VAL A 10 3.80 -0.89 -4.26
N PHE A 11 3.15 -1.45 -3.25
CA PHE A 11 1.71 -1.25 -3.00
C PHE A 11 1.50 -0.48 -1.70
N VAL A 12 0.91 0.71 -1.78
CA VAL A 12 0.55 1.53 -0.62
C VAL A 12 -0.94 1.38 -0.35
N VAL A 13 -1.28 0.73 0.76
CA VAL A 13 -2.67 0.50 1.13
C VAL A 13 -3.21 1.68 1.94
N ARG A 14 -4.32 2.26 1.48
CA ARG A 14 -4.99 3.43 2.06
C ARG A 14 -6.33 3.05 2.66
N CYS A 15 -6.77 3.81 3.66
CA CYS A 15 -8.06 3.59 4.31
C CYS A 15 -8.61 4.88 4.91
N CYS A 16 -9.93 5.10 4.83
CA CYS A 16 -10.57 6.21 5.52
C CYS A 16 -10.29 6.19 7.04
N ASN A 17 -10.00 7.38 7.59
CA ASN A 17 -9.59 7.57 8.98
C ASN A 17 -10.58 7.01 10.01
N THR A 18 -11.89 7.09 9.74
CA THR A 18 -12.91 6.57 10.66
C THR A 18 -12.86 5.05 10.76
N ILE A 19 -12.73 4.37 9.61
CA ILE A 19 -12.62 2.91 9.54
C ILE A 19 -11.29 2.45 10.14
N LEU A 20 -10.21 3.17 9.85
CA LEU A 20 -8.90 2.90 10.42
C LEU A 20 -8.91 3.04 11.95
N TYR A 21 -9.56 4.08 12.49
CA TYR A 21 -9.73 4.29 13.93
C TYR A 21 -10.40 3.08 14.58
N ASP A 22 -11.56 2.66 14.04
CA ASP A 22 -12.30 1.52 14.58
C ASP A 22 -11.50 0.22 14.55
N ARG A 23 -10.72 -0.01 13.48
CA ARG A 23 -9.83 -1.17 13.35
C ARG A 23 -8.71 -1.15 14.39
N LEU A 24 -8.07 0.00 14.61
CA LEU A 24 -6.99 0.14 15.59
C LEU A 24 -7.50 0.08 17.04
N ALA A 25 -8.68 0.65 17.30
CA ALA A 25 -9.35 0.57 18.60
C ALA A 25 -9.70 -0.87 18.96
N LYS A 26 -10.27 -1.65 18.01
CA LYS A 26 -10.53 -3.09 18.19
C LYS A 26 -9.27 -3.90 18.50
N ARG A 27 -8.11 -3.46 17.99
CA ARG A 27 -6.79 -4.07 18.29
C ARG A 27 -6.22 -3.69 19.66
N LYS A 28 -6.97 -2.95 20.50
CA LYS A 28 -6.55 -2.50 21.84
C LYS A 28 -5.29 -1.62 21.82
N TYR A 29 -5.13 -0.81 20.79
CA TYR A 29 -4.06 0.20 20.75
C TYR A 29 -4.32 1.25 21.83
N ASN A 30 -3.27 1.76 22.46
CA ASN A 30 -3.41 2.90 23.37
C ASN A 30 -3.70 4.19 22.57
N GLU A 31 -4.26 5.20 23.25
CA GLU A 31 -4.73 6.44 22.62
C GLU A 31 -3.61 7.15 21.84
N LYS A 32 -2.40 7.22 22.41
CA LYS A 32 -1.22 7.82 21.76
C LYS A 32 -0.86 7.12 20.45
N LYS A 33 -0.83 5.79 20.44
CA LYS A 33 -0.48 5.03 19.24
C LYS A 33 -1.59 5.13 18.20
N LEU A 34 -2.84 5.16 18.63
CA LEU A 34 -3.98 5.35 17.74
C LEU A 34 -3.91 6.73 17.06
N GLN A 35 -3.79 7.82 17.84
CA GLN A 35 -3.66 9.18 17.29
C GLN A 35 -2.51 9.28 16.30
N SER A 36 -1.33 8.78 16.67
CA SER A 36 -0.15 8.80 15.79
C SER A 36 -0.35 8.03 14.47
N ASN A 37 -1.08 6.90 14.47
CA ASN A 37 -1.36 6.16 13.23
C ASN A 37 -2.42 6.85 12.37
N ILE A 38 -3.42 7.49 12.98
CA ILE A 38 -4.42 8.27 12.25
C ILE A 38 -3.79 9.52 11.65
N GLU A 39 -2.95 10.24 12.39
CA GLU A 39 -2.17 11.37 11.87
C GLU A 39 -1.28 10.93 10.70
N CYS A 40 -0.59 9.80 10.82
CA CYS A 40 0.23 9.24 9.75
C CYS A 40 -0.59 8.99 8.46
N GLU A 41 -1.81 8.46 8.57
CA GLU A 41 -2.70 8.24 7.42
C GLU A 41 -3.23 9.57 6.84
N ILE A 42 -3.58 10.54 7.70
CA ILE A 42 -4.04 11.88 7.29
C ILE A 42 -2.95 12.62 6.51
N PHE A 43 -1.72 12.60 7.00
CA PHE A 43 -0.57 13.23 6.37
C PHE A 43 0.00 12.42 5.22
N GLN A 44 -0.55 11.24 4.93
CA GLN A 44 -0.10 10.36 3.85
C GLN A 44 1.39 10.03 3.94
N THR A 45 1.96 10.01 5.15
CA THR A 45 3.41 9.94 5.36
C THR A 45 4.03 8.70 4.70
N ILE A 46 3.30 7.58 4.68
CA ILE A 46 3.77 6.34 4.03
C ILE A 46 3.73 6.43 2.51
N LEU A 47 2.75 7.16 1.94
CA LEU A 47 2.70 7.39 0.49
C LEU A 47 3.86 8.28 0.06
N GLU A 48 4.07 9.39 0.78
CA GLU A 48 5.19 10.31 0.53
C GLU A 48 6.53 9.58 0.67
N GLU A 49 6.71 8.77 1.73
CA GLU A 49 7.94 7.97 1.89
C GLU A 49 8.15 6.98 0.74
N ALA A 50 7.08 6.37 0.21
CA ALA A 50 7.17 5.49 -0.95
C ALA A 50 7.57 6.26 -2.21
N GLN A 51 6.99 7.44 -2.45
CA GLN A 51 7.29 8.30 -3.59
C GLN A 51 8.71 8.86 -3.54
N ASP A 52 9.21 9.18 -2.35
CA ASP A 52 10.59 9.63 -2.16
C ASP A 52 11.62 8.50 -2.31
N SER A 53 11.21 7.25 -2.09
CA SER A 53 12.10 6.08 -2.07
C SER A 53 12.07 5.23 -3.33
N TYR A 54 11.04 5.36 -4.18
CA TYR A 54 10.83 4.51 -5.35
C TYR A 54 10.31 5.31 -6.53
N GLN A 55 10.48 4.77 -7.73
CA GLN A 55 9.95 5.38 -8.94
C GLN A 55 8.41 5.37 -8.90
N GLU A 56 7.78 6.50 -9.21
CA GLU A 56 6.31 6.64 -9.22
C GLU A 56 5.62 5.57 -10.08
N GLU A 57 6.27 5.11 -11.15
CA GLU A 57 5.75 4.09 -12.08
C GLU A 57 5.51 2.72 -11.43
N ILE A 58 6.28 2.38 -10.39
CA ILE A 58 6.16 1.10 -9.68
C ILE A 58 5.31 1.20 -8.40
N ILE A 59 4.83 2.41 -8.07
CA ILE A 59 4.02 2.66 -6.87
C ILE A 59 2.54 2.59 -7.24
N HIS A 60 1.80 1.77 -6.49
CA HIS A 60 0.37 1.57 -6.69
C HIS A 60 -0.39 1.80 -5.39
N GLU A 61 -1.28 2.78 -5.40
CA GLU A 61 -2.20 3.01 -4.29
C GLU A 61 -3.41 2.07 -4.37
N LEU A 62 -3.77 1.49 -3.22
CA LEU A 62 -4.89 0.55 -3.08
C LEU A 62 -5.78 0.96 -1.91
N THR A 63 -7.06 1.24 -2.16
CA THR A 63 -8.04 1.49 -1.11
C THR A 63 -8.53 0.16 -0.52
N ASN A 64 -8.47 0.00 0.81
CA ASN A 64 -8.83 -1.26 1.47
C ASN A 64 -9.71 -1.07 2.72
N GLU A 65 -10.97 -0.75 2.50
CA GLU A 65 -11.97 -0.42 3.53
C GLU A 65 -12.97 -1.54 3.76
N THR A 66 -13.33 -2.29 2.70
CA THR A 66 -14.28 -3.39 2.75
C THR A 66 -13.63 -4.73 2.41
N GLU A 67 -14.30 -5.83 2.77
CA GLU A 67 -13.86 -7.18 2.37
C GLU A 67 -13.89 -7.37 0.85
N GLU A 68 -14.85 -6.74 0.17
CA GLU A 68 -14.93 -6.73 -1.30
C GLU A 68 -13.70 -6.08 -1.92
N GLN A 69 -13.33 -4.88 -1.45
CA GLN A 69 -12.11 -4.19 -1.89
C GLN A 69 -10.86 -5.00 -1.57
N PHE A 70 -10.83 -5.74 -0.47
CA PHE A 70 -9.72 -6.64 -0.17
C PHE A 70 -9.56 -7.72 -1.26
N GLN A 71 -10.65 -8.38 -1.66
CA GLN A 71 -10.64 -9.40 -2.72
C GLN A 71 -10.27 -8.80 -4.09
N GLU A 72 -10.78 -7.62 -4.41
CA GLU A 72 -10.42 -6.88 -5.62
C GLU A 72 -8.93 -6.51 -5.64
N ASN A 73 -8.40 -6.01 -4.52
CA ASN A 73 -6.99 -5.65 -4.38
C ASN A 73 -6.08 -6.86 -4.57
N VAL A 74 -6.44 -8.03 -4.01
CA VAL A 74 -5.69 -9.27 -4.22
C VAL A 74 -5.68 -9.64 -5.70
N SER A 75 -6.84 -9.61 -6.37
CA SER A 75 -6.94 -9.90 -7.81
C SER A 75 -6.08 -8.95 -8.64
N LYS A 76 -6.16 -7.65 -8.35
CA LYS A 76 -5.36 -6.60 -9.01
C LYS A 76 -3.85 -6.80 -8.82
N ILE A 77 -3.41 -7.16 -7.61
CA ILE A 77 -1.99 -7.44 -7.34
C ILE A 77 -1.52 -8.64 -8.17
N VAL A 78 -2.33 -9.71 -8.23
CA VAL A 78 -2.00 -10.90 -9.02
C VAL A 78 -1.88 -10.56 -10.51
N GLU A 79 -2.82 -9.79 -11.05
CA GLU A 79 -2.80 -9.33 -12.44
C GLU A 79 -1.55 -8.48 -12.74
N LEU A 80 -1.19 -7.55 -11.86
CA LEU A 80 0.00 -6.71 -12.03
C LEU A 80 1.29 -7.52 -11.99
N ILE A 81 1.39 -8.52 -11.10
CA ILE A 81 2.55 -9.42 -11.06
C ILE A 81 2.64 -10.23 -12.36
N GLN A 82 1.52 -10.75 -12.88
CA GLN A 82 1.49 -11.50 -14.13
C GLN A 82 1.88 -10.64 -15.34
N SER A 83 1.37 -9.40 -15.40
CA SER A 83 1.75 -8.44 -16.45
C SER A 83 3.24 -8.14 -16.39
N TRP A 84 3.76 -7.83 -15.20
CA TRP A 84 5.18 -7.55 -15.00
C TRP A 84 6.04 -8.73 -15.44
N GLN A 85 5.72 -9.96 -15.04
CA GLN A 85 6.44 -11.16 -15.49
C GLN A 85 6.43 -11.30 -17.02
N SER A 86 5.28 -11.08 -17.65
CA SER A 86 5.13 -11.19 -19.11
C SER A 86 5.95 -10.14 -19.86
N ASP A 87 6.05 -8.92 -19.32
CA ASP A 87 6.82 -7.85 -19.94
C ASP A 87 8.33 -8.06 -19.78
N GLN A 88 8.77 -8.58 -18.63
CA GLN A 88 10.16 -9.02 -18.43
C GLN A 88 10.57 -10.17 -19.38
N GLU A 89 9.66 -11.07 -19.73
CA GLU A 89 9.92 -12.13 -20.73
C GLU A 89 10.04 -11.59 -22.16
N LYS A 90 9.35 -10.51 -22.49
CA LYS A 90 9.43 -9.87 -23.82
C LYS A 90 10.70 -9.05 -23.98
N GLU A 91 11.15 -8.35 -22.95
CA GLU A 91 12.38 -7.54 -22.99
C GLU A 91 13.65 -8.40 -23.06
N ASN A 92 13.60 -9.64 -22.58
CA ASN A 92 14.72 -10.59 -22.62
C ASN A 92 14.82 -11.44 -23.90
N LYS A 93 13.98 -11.17 -24.92
CA LYS A 93 14.02 -11.81 -26.24
C LYS A 93 14.51 -10.84 -27.31
#